data_AF-A0A956UQ21-F1
#
_entry.id   AF-A0A956UQ21-F1
#
_cell.length_a   1.000
_cell.length_b   1.000
_cell.length_c   1.000
_cell.angle_alpha   90.00
_cell.angle_beta   90.00
_cell.angle_gamma   90.00
#
_symmetry.space_group_name_H-M   'P 1'
#
loop_
_entity.id
_entity.type
_entity.pdbx_description
1 polymer ?
#
loop_
_entity_poly.entity_id
_entity_poly.type
_entity_poly.pdbx_seq_one_letter_code
_entity_poly.pdbx_strand_id
1 'polypeptide(L)'
;ELREGSYGLGATKLETAFKVVFPAALPGISAAVLLGIARVVGETMIVAIAAGSTPNLTLMPLESIQTMTGFMLQAAIGDAARGDTDYTSLFAVGSALFIFTFSLTWLAQVIVNRFREVYE
;
A
#
# COMPACT_ATOMS: atom_id res chain seq x y z
N GLU A 1 -6.03 -7.62 31.58
CA GLU A 1 -4.70 -7.69 32.25
C GLU A 1 -3.89 -6.39 32.20
N LEU A 2 -3.21 -6.00 31.11
CA LEU A 2 -2.35 -4.77 31.12
C LEU A 2 -3.11 -3.47 31.46
N ARG A 3 -4.34 -3.31 31.00
CA ARG A 3 -5.20 -2.16 31.37
C ARG A 3 -5.66 -2.21 32.82
N GLU A 4 -5.96 -3.40 33.34
CA GLU A 4 -6.45 -3.60 34.70
C GLU A 4 -5.31 -3.45 35.72
N GLY A 5 -4.10 -3.90 35.38
CA GLY A 5 -2.88 -3.64 36.16
C GLY A 5 -2.53 -2.15 36.22
N SER A 6 -2.72 -1.42 35.11
CA SER A 6 -2.57 0.04 35.07
C SER A 6 -3.57 0.75 35.97
N TYR A 7 -4.86 0.34 35.95
CA TYR A 7 -5.86 0.88 36.86
C TYR A 7 -5.61 0.51 38.33
N GLY A 8 -5.08 -0.68 38.60
CA GLY A 8 -4.67 -1.11 39.95
C GLY A 8 -3.52 -0.29 40.54
N LEU A 9 -2.69 0.32 39.67
CA LEU A 9 -1.63 1.26 40.05
C LEU A 9 -2.11 2.72 40.19
N GLY A 10 -3.41 2.97 40.07
CA GLY A 10 -4.00 4.31 40.19
C GLY A 10 -3.90 5.17 38.92
N ALA A 11 -3.52 4.60 37.78
CA ALA A 11 -3.42 5.36 36.53
C ALA A 11 -4.80 5.81 36.02
N THR A 12 -4.85 7.02 35.47
CA THR A 12 -6.08 7.54 34.86
C THR A 12 -6.40 6.81 33.54
N LYS A 13 -7.66 6.90 33.07
CA LYS A 13 -8.08 6.33 31.77
C LYS A 13 -7.23 6.88 30.61
N LEU A 14 -6.87 8.16 30.66
CA LEU A 14 -6.01 8.81 29.67
C LEU A 14 -4.58 8.26 29.71
N GLU A 15 -3.98 8.13 30.90
CA GLU A 15 -2.63 7.57 31.02
C GLU A 15 -2.58 6.11 30.58
N THR A 16 -3.57 5.31 30.95
CA THR A 16 -3.65 3.90 30.53
C THR A 16 -3.78 3.80 29.01
N ALA A 17 -4.54 4.69 28.37
CA ALA A 17 -4.69 4.71 26.92
C ALA A 17 -3.37 5.04 26.22
N PHE A 18 -2.68 6.11 26.62
CA PHE A 18 -1.46 6.57 25.93
C PHE A 18 -0.18 5.84 26.32
N LYS A 19 -0.02 5.45 27.58
CA LYS A 19 1.22 4.83 28.09
C LYS A 19 1.22 3.30 28.02
N VAL A 20 0.04 2.66 27.98
CA VAL A 20 -0.06 1.19 28.01
C VAL A 20 -0.70 0.65 26.75
N VAL A 21 -1.90 1.12 26.40
CA VAL A 21 -2.66 0.55 25.27
C VAL A 21 -2.07 0.97 23.92
N PHE A 22 -1.76 2.25 23.73
CA PHE A 22 -1.21 2.76 22.48
C PHE A 22 0.10 2.08 22.07
N PRO A 23 1.15 2.04 22.92
CA PRO A 23 2.39 1.33 22.58
C PRO A 23 2.17 -0.18 22.38
N ALA A 24 1.33 -0.82 23.18
CA ALA A 24 1.01 -2.24 23.01
C ALA A 24 0.25 -2.54 21.69
N ALA A 25 -0.50 -1.57 21.17
CA ALA A 25 -1.25 -1.69 19.91
C ALA A 25 -0.45 -1.27 18.67
N LEU A 26 0.75 -0.67 18.81
CA LEU A 26 1.57 -0.20 17.69
C LEU A 26 1.83 -1.29 16.61
N PRO A 27 2.12 -2.55 16.96
CA PRO A 27 2.31 -3.61 15.95
C PRO A 27 1.01 -3.90 15.16
N GLY A 28 -0.15 -3.82 15.81
CA GLY A 28 -1.45 -4.02 15.17
C GLY A 28 -1.86 -2.85 14.27
N ILE A 29 -1.62 -1.61 14.72
CA ILE A 29 -1.93 -0.40 13.95
C ILE A 29 -1.05 -0.32 12.70
N SER A 30 0.25 -0.58 12.84
CA SER A 30 1.17 -0.60 11.70
C SER A 30 0.79 -1.67 10.68
N ALA A 31 0.46 -2.89 11.12
CA ALA A 31 -0.04 -3.94 10.24
C ALA A 31 -1.34 -3.53 9.50
N ALA A 32 -2.30 -2.93 10.21
CA ALA A 32 -3.57 -2.49 9.62
C ALA A 32 -3.39 -1.37 8.58
N VAL A 33 -2.52 -0.40 8.84
CA VAL A 33 -2.19 0.69 7.90
C VAL A 33 -1.55 0.12 6.64
N LEU A 34 -0.57 -0.79 6.78
CA LEU A 34 0.12 -1.40 5.65
C LEU A 34 -0.82 -2.26 4.80
N LEU A 35 -1.70 -3.04 5.43
CA LEU A 35 -2.75 -3.80 4.74
C LEU A 35 -3.72 -2.88 3.99
N GLY A 36 -4.09 -1.73 4.59
CA GLY A 36 -4.93 -0.74 3.94
C GLY A 36 -4.28 -0.16 2.68
N ILE A 37 -2.99 0.20 2.75
CA ILE A 37 -2.22 0.70 1.60
C ILE A 37 -2.12 -0.38 0.51
N ALA A 38 -1.77 -1.62 0.89
CA ALA A 38 -1.69 -2.73 -0.06
C ALA A 38 -3.04 -3.02 -0.74
N ARG A 39 -4.15 -2.87 -0.01
CA ARG A 39 -5.51 -3.03 -0.56
C ARG A 39 -5.87 -1.93 -1.54
N VAL A 40 -5.58 -0.66 -1.23
CA VAL A 40 -5.82 0.45 -2.18
C VAL A 40 -4.99 0.25 -3.45
N VAL A 41 -3.76 -0.26 -3.33
CA VAL A 41 -2.90 -0.63 -4.46
C VAL A 41 -3.43 -1.86 -5.22
N GLY A 42 -4.04 -2.84 -4.56
CA GLY A 42 -4.64 -4.01 -5.21
C GLY A 42 -6.01 -3.76 -5.85
N GLU A 43 -6.78 -2.80 -5.32
CA GLU A 43 -8.11 -2.39 -5.79
C GLU A 43 -8.01 -1.23 -6.82
N THR A 44 -6.81 -1.02 -7.39
CA THR A 44 -6.30 0.16 -8.14
C THR A 44 -7.04 0.59 -9.40
N MET A 45 -8.19 0.02 -9.74
CA MET A 45 -8.99 0.54 -10.84
C MET A 45 -9.35 2.03 -10.62
N ILE A 46 -9.51 2.48 -9.38
CA ILE A 46 -9.82 3.88 -9.07
C ILE A 46 -8.64 4.82 -9.41
N VAL A 47 -7.40 4.45 -9.10
CA VAL A 47 -6.22 5.31 -9.36
C VAL A 47 -5.91 5.37 -10.85
N ALA A 48 -6.14 4.28 -11.58
CA ALA A 48 -6.01 4.26 -13.03
C ALA A 48 -6.98 5.24 -13.72
N ILE A 49 -8.22 5.31 -13.23
CA ILE A 49 -9.24 6.22 -13.76
C ILE A 49 -8.96 7.68 -13.35
N ALA A 50 -8.45 7.91 -12.14
CA ALA A 50 -8.21 9.27 -11.62
C ALA A 50 -7.00 9.99 -12.23
N ALA A 51 -5.95 9.27 -12.64
CA ALA A 51 -4.71 9.88 -13.14
C ALA A 51 -4.80 10.33 -14.62
N GLY A 52 -5.74 9.78 -15.38
CA GLY A 52 -5.93 10.05 -16.81
C GLY A 52 -5.05 9.18 -17.72
N SER A 53 -5.15 9.44 -19.02
CA SER A 53 -4.62 8.56 -20.08
C SER A 53 -3.49 9.15 -20.92
N THR A 54 -2.96 10.32 -20.52
CA THR A 54 -1.89 10.99 -21.28
C THR A 54 -0.51 10.65 -20.70
N PRO A 55 0.41 10.07 -21.49
CA PRO A 55 1.78 9.79 -21.06
C PRO A 55 2.57 11.08 -20.99
N ASN A 56 2.36 11.87 -19.94
CA ASN A 56 3.19 13.03 -19.64
C ASN A 56 4.05 12.75 -18.41
N LEU A 57 5.37 12.81 -18.58
CA LEU A 57 6.34 12.67 -17.50
C LEU A 57 6.60 14.05 -16.87
N THR A 58 5.56 14.63 -16.26
CA THR A 58 5.68 15.91 -15.57
C THR A 58 5.60 15.71 -14.06
N LEU A 59 6.49 16.38 -13.32
CA LEU A 59 6.45 16.44 -11.85
C LEU A 59 5.38 17.43 -11.32
N MET A 60 4.57 18.01 -12.21
CA MET A 60 3.56 19.00 -11.88
C MET A 60 2.24 18.28 -11.55
N PRO A 61 1.73 18.39 -10.30
CA PRO A 61 0.52 17.70 -9.87
C PRO A 61 -0.78 18.20 -10.53
N LEU A 62 -0.71 19.21 -11.39
CA LEU A 62 -1.84 19.74 -12.17
C LEU A 62 -1.93 19.14 -13.57
N GLU A 63 -0.91 18.40 -14.03
CA GLU A 63 -0.92 17.75 -15.34
C GLU A 63 -1.31 16.27 -15.21
N SER A 64 -2.01 15.75 -16.23
CA SER A 64 -2.39 14.34 -16.27
C SER A 64 -1.16 13.47 -16.50
N ILE A 65 -1.02 12.42 -15.68
CA ILE A 65 0.09 11.47 -15.71
C ILE A 65 -0.50 10.11 -16.02
N GLN A 66 0.07 9.37 -16.96
CA GLN A 66 -0.34 8.00 -17.21
C GLN A 66 0.26 7.07 -16.15
N THR A 67 -0.61 6.39 -15.40
CA THR A 67 -0.20 5.37 -14.43
C THR A 67 0.06 4.04 -15.14
N MET A 68 0.94 3.20 -14.58
CA MET A 68 1.20 1.85 -15.10
C MET A 68 -0.09 1.02 -15.25
N THR A 69 -1.01 1.12 -14.28
CA THR A 69 -2.33 0.47 -14.32
C THR A 69 -3.25 1.09 -15.38
N GLY A 70 -3.21 2.40 -15.59
CA GLY A 70 -3.94 3.10 -16.67
C GLY A 70 -3.45 2.71 -18.07
N PHE A 71 -2.13 2.53 -18.25
CA PHE A 71 -1.56 1.97 -19.49
C PHE A 71 -2.06 0.55 -19.75
N MET A 72 -2.07 -0.33 -18.73
CA MET A 72 -2.58 -1.69 -18.87
C MET A 72 -4.06 -1.72 -19.27
N LEU A 73 -4.90 -0.82 -18.72
CA LEU A 73 -6.31 -0.72 -19.11
C LEU A 73 -6.46 -0.27 -20.57
N GLN A 74 -5.74 0.77 -20.98
CA GLN A 74 -5.81 1.30 -22.34
C GLN A 74 -5.31 0.27 -23.37
N ALA A 75 -4.21 -0.41 -23.09
CA ALA A 75 -3.66 -1.44 -23.96
C ALA A 75 -4.46 -2.77 -23.92
N ALA A 76 -5.25 -3.03 -22.88
CA ALA A 76 -6.19 -4.16 -22.82
C ALA A 76 -7.51 -3.90 -23.58
N ILE A 77 -7.94 -2.63 -23.67
CA ILE A 77 -9.11 -2.21 -24.47
C ILE A 77 -8.72 -1.94 -25.93
N GLY A 78 -7.48 -1.51 -26.17
CA GLY A 78 -6.91 -1.37 -27.52
C GLY A 78 -6.74 -2.72 -28.20
N ASP A 79 -6.98 -2.77 -29.51
CA ASP A 79 -6.94 -3.98 -30.34
C ASP A 79 -5.49 -4.47 -30.56
N ALA A 80 -4.84 -4.87 -29.47
CA ALA A 80 -3.46 -5.35 -29.46
C ALA A 80 -3.40 -6.72 -30.15
N ALA A 81 -3.21 -6.70 -31.46
CA ALA A 81 -3.00 -7.89 -32.27
C ALA A 81 -1.82 -8.69 -31.71
N ARG A 82 -2.01 -10.00 -31.54
CA ARG A 82 -1.01 -10.89 -30.95
C ARG A 82 0.24 -10.95 -31.84
N GLY A 83 1.30 -10.27 -31.43
CA GLY A 83 2.56 -10.14 -32.17
C GLY A 83 3.11 -8.72 -32.25
N ASP A 84 2.32 -7.71 -31.87
CA ASP A 84 2.77 -6.32 -31.85
C ASP A 84 3.52 -5.96 -30.55
N THR A 85 4.32 -4.88 -30.62
CA THR A 85 5.15 -4.36 -29.51
C THR A 85 4.32 -4.03 -28.28
N ASP A 86 3.05 -3.66 -28.48
CA ASP A 86 2.08 -3.34 -27.42
C ASP A 86 1.72 -4.57 -26.57
N TYR A 87 1.61 -5.76 -27.18
CA TYR A 87 1.29 -6.99 -26.47
C TYR A 87 2.41 -7.40 -25.50
N THR A 88 3.66 -7.29 -25.94
CA THR A 88 4.84 -7.61 -25.11
C THR A 88 5.03 -6.57 -24.02
N SER A 89 4.77 -5.29 -24.32
CA SER A 89 4.85 -4.20 -23.35
C SER A 89 3.83 -4.36 -22.21
N LEU A 90 2.63 -4.88 -22.49
CA LEU A 90 1.63 -5.16 -21.46
C LEU A 90 2.11 -6.21 -20.44
N PHE A 91 2.77 -7.25 -20.91
CA PHE A 91 3.40 -8.26 -20.03
C PHE A 91 4.57 -7.70 -19.23
N ALA A 92 5.39 -6.84 -19.84
CA ALA A 92 6.50 -6.17 -19.16
C ALA A 92 6.01 -5.23 -18.06
N VAL A 93 5.01 -4.38 -18.34
CA VAL A 93 4.43 -3.45 -17.36
C VAL A 93 3.71 -4.21 -16.25
N GLY A 94 2.96 -5.27 -16.57
CA GLY A 94 2.31 -6.11 -15.56
C GLY A 94 3.30 -6.81 -14.63
N SER A 95 4.40 -7.34 -15.19
CA SER A 95 5.47 -7.97 -14.40
C SER A 95 6.20 -6.95 -13.52
N ALA A 96 6.48 -5.75 -14.04
CA ALA A 96 7.10 -4.67 -13.28
C ALA A 96 6.21 -4.22 -12.12
N LEU A 97 4.91 -4.04 -12.37
CA LEU A 97 3.94 -3.67 -11.34
C LEU A 97 3.79 -4.76 -10.27
N PHE A 98 3.82 -6.03 -10.68
CA PHE A 98 3.82 -7.16 -9.75
C PHE A 98 5.04 -7.13 -8.84
N ILE A 99 6.25 -6.98 -9.40
CA ILE A 99 7.50 -6.91 -8.64
C ILE A 99 7.48 -5.73 -7.68
N PHE A 100 7.00 -4.56 -8.13
CA PHE A 100 6.90 -3.37 -7.30
C PHE A 100 5.97 -3.58 -6.10
N THR A 101 4.74 -4.04 -6.37
CA THR A 101 3.74 -4.31 -5.32
C THR A 101 4.21 -5.40 -4.36
N PHE A 102 4.82 -6.46 -4.89
CA PHE A 102 5.38 -7.55 -4.11
C PHE A 102 6.51 -7.07 -3.21
N SER A 103 7.42 -6.24 -3.72
CA SER A 103 8.54 -5.69 -2.94
C SER A 103 8.04 -4.78 -1.81
N LEU A 104 7.08 -3.92 -2.09
CA LEU A 104 6.48 -3.03 -1.08
C LEU A 104 5.77 -3.85 0.00
N THR A 105 5.01 -4.87 -0.39
CA THR A 105 4.31 -5.76 0.53
C THR A 105 5.29 -6.59 1.37
N TRP A 106 6.37 -7.09 0.78
CA TRP A 106 7.44 -7.78 1.50
C TRP A 106 8.08 -6.85 2.54
N LEU A 107 8.54 -5.67 2.11
CA LEU A 107 9.21 -4.70 2.99
C LEU A 107 8.31 -4.31 4.16
N ALA A 108 7.03 -4.06 3.89
CA ALA A 108 6.01 -3.81 4.90
C ALA A 108 5.95 -4.95 5.94
N GLN A 109 5.92 -6.21 5.48
CA GLN A 109 5.89 -7.38 6.35
C GLN A 109 7.17 -7.49 7.21
N VAL A 110 8.34 -7.23 6.63
CA VAL A 110 9.63 -7.25 7.33
C VAL A 110 9.68 -6.20 8.42
N ILE A 111 9.21 -4.98 8.12
CA ILE A 111 9.15 -3.88 9.09
C ILE A 111 8.22 -4.26 10.25
N VAL A 112 7.02 -4.77 9.97
CA VAL A 112 6.07 -5.20 11.01
C VAL A 112 6.67 -6.30 11.89
N ASN A 113 7.30 -7.30 11.28
CA ASN A 113 7.94 -8.39 12.03
C ASN A 113 9.07 -7.86 12.93
N ARG A 114 9.85 -6.89 12.45
CA ARG A 114 10.92 -6.27 13.24
C ARG A 114 10.39 -5.48 14.44
N PHE A 115 9.26 -4.80 14.31
CA PHE A 115 8.61 -4.10 15.43
C PHE A 115 7.94 -5.06 16.42
N ARG A 116 7.64 -6.30 16.01
CA ARG A 116 7.06 -7.34 16.85
C ARG A 116 8.08 -7.95 17.81
N GLU A 117 9.36 -8.01 17.43
CA GLU A 117 10.46 -8.52 18.28
C GLU A 117 10.83 -7.61 19.46
N VAL A 118 10.47 -6.32 19.42
CA VAL A 118 10.91 -5.33 20.44
C VAL A 118 10.03 -5.35 21.70
N TYR A 119 8.98 -6.18 21.74
CA TYR A 119 8.02 -6.24 22.85
C TYR A 119 7.77 -7.64 23.42
N GLU A 120 8.67 -8.60 23.17
CA GLU A 120 8.80 -9.80 24.01
C GLU A 120 9.77 -9.55 25.19
#